data_AF-A0A9D9HTG6-F1
#
_entry.id   AF-A0A9D9HTG6-F1
#
_cell.length_a   1.000
_cell.length_b   1.000
_cell.length_c   1.000
_cell.angle_alpha   90.00
_cell.angle_beta   90.00
_cell.angle_gamma   90.00
#
_symmetry.space_group_name_H-M   'P 1'
#
loop_
_entity.id
_entity.type
_entity.pdbx_description
1 polymer ?
#
loop_
_entity_poly.entity_id
_entity_poly.type
_entity_poly.pdbx_seq_one_letter_code
_entity_poly.pdbx_strand_id
1 'polypeptide(L)'
;MKKTISCVAFLAIILMLSSCNKAVDPLVGDYSYKTSGSVSVQTATDTTTHQLNETYGQMNIINLHSDDSIMIVMNEWEGKVYTVKCIAHEGGYVIPQYVKHVQINGLSSINNKYDVYASGTATIYDKNTIVIQETYTGIIHPDFSDTAIVEGNNILTIAQRN
;
A
#
# COMPACT_ATOMS: atom_id res chain seq x y z
N MET A 1 2.76 -45.83 -43.69
CA MET A 1 3.05 -45.61 -42.25
C MET A 1 3.27 -44.12 -41.99
N LYS A 2 2.94 -43.67 -40.77
CA LYS A 2 3.12 -42.32 -40.19
C LYS A 2 1.94 -41.35 -40.33
N LYS A 3 1.01 -41.39 -39.36
CA LYS A 3 0.25 -40.23 -38.86
C LYS A 3 -0.19 -40.47 -37.42
N THR A 4 0.70 -40.31 -36.45
CA THR A 4 0.35 -40.29 -35.02
C THR A 4 1.39 -39.51 -34.21
N ILE A 5 1.65 -38.25 -34.58
CA ILE A 5 2.38 -37.31 -33.70
C ILE A 5 1.71 -35.95 -33.87
N SER A 6 0.61 -35.70 -33.15
CA SER A 6 0.09 -34.32 -33.06
C SER A 6 -0.85 -34.04 -31.87
N CYS A 7 -1.25 -35.04 -31.06
CA CYS A 7 -2.14 -34.77 -29.92
C CYS A 7 -1.44 -34.55 -28.58
N VAL A 8 -0.17 -34.95 -28.41
CA VAL A 8 0.50 -34.86 -27.10
C VAL A 8 1.02 -33.45 -26.80
N ALA A 9 1.37 -32.67 -27.83
CA ALA A 9 1.88 -31.31 -27.65
C ALA A 9 0.80 -30.32 -27.16
N PHE A 10 -0.47 -30.53 -27.52
CA PHE A 10 -1.57 -29.64 -27.13
C PHE A 10 -1.98 -29.82 -25.65
N LEU A 11 -1.83 -31.03 -25.09
CA LEU A 11 -2.11 -31.30 -23.68
C LEU A 11 -1.07 -30.66 -22.73
N ALA A 12 0.19 -30.59 -23.17
CA ALA A 12 1.27 -29.99 -22.38
C ALA A 12 1.11 -28.46 -22.22
N ILE A 13 0.53 -27.78 -23.22
CA ILE A 13 0.29 -26.33 -23.18
C ILE A 13 -0.83 -25.98 -22.18
N ILE A 14 -1.85 -26.84 -22.05
CA ILE A 14 -2.96 -26.63 -21.11
C ILE A 14 -2.49 -26.83 -19.64
N LEU A 15 -1.57 -27.77 -19.39
CA LEU A 15 -0.99 -28.00 -18.07
C LEU A 15 -0.02 -26.90 -17.62
N MET A 16 0.56 -26.14 -18.56
CA MET A 16 1.43 -24.99 -18.24
C MET A 16 0.64 -23.72 -17.88
N LEU A 17 -0.61 -23.59 -18.33
CA LEU A 17 -1.49 -22.46 -17.99
C LEU A 17 -2.08 -22.56 -16.57
N SER A 18 -1.99 -23.72 -15.91
CA SER A 18 -2.41 -23.91 -14.52
C SER A 18 -1.33 -23.53 -13.50
N SER A 19 -0.14 -23.14 -13.96
CA SER A 19 1.03 -22.83 -13.12
C SER A 19 1.33 -21.32 -13.09
N CYS A 20 0.33 -20.47 -12.84
CA CYS A 20 0.61 -19.07 -12.46
C CYS A 20 -0.59 -18.45 -11.74
N ASN A 21 -0.97 -19.03 -10.61
CA ASN A 21 -1.67 -18.32 -9.55
C ASN A 21 -1.27 -19.02 -8.26
N LYS A 22 -0.02 -18.79 -7.83
CA LYS A 22 0.32 -19.10 -6.44
C LYS A 22 -0.54 -18.16 -5.61
N ALA A 23 -1.56 -18.73 -4.95
CA ALA A 23 -2.23 -18.07 -3.84
C ALA A 23 -1.13 -17.51 -2.95
N VAL A 24 -1.12 -16.19 -2.78
CA VAL A 24 -0.21 -15.55 -1.84
C VAL A 24 -0.65 -16.05 -0.47
N ASP A 25 0.15 -16.92 0.15
CA ASP A 25 -0.14 -17.39 1.50
C ASP A 25 -0.29 -16.16 2.39
N PRO A 26 -1.47 -15.94 3.00
CA PRO A 26 -1.70 -14.75 3.78
C PRO A 26 -0.77 -14.78 4.99
N LEU A 27 0.10 -13.79 5.05
CA LEU A 27 1.04 -13.59 6.14
C LEU A 27 0.33 -13.00 7.36
N VAL A 28 -0.62 -13.78 7.90
CA VAL A 28 -1.36 -13.45 9.11
C VAL A 28 -0.42 -13.31 10.28
N GLY A 29 -0.62 -12.25 11.06
CA GLY A 29 0.12 -12.01 12.29
C GLY A 29 0.37 -10.54 12.58
N ASP A 30 1.20 -10.32 13.58
CA ASP A 30 1.55 -9.01 14.11
C ASP A 30 2.93 -8.56 13.63
N TYR A 31 3.02 -7.29 13.27
CA TYR A 31 4.19 -6.64 12.71
C TYR A 31 4.43 -5.31 13.39
N SER A 32 5.69 -4.91 13.47
CA SER A 32 6.06 -3.51 13.71
C SER A 32 6.34 -2.85 12.36
N TYR A 33 5.87 -1.62 12.15
CA TYR A 33 6.09 -0.92 10.88
C TYR A 33 6.64 0.50 11.04
N LYS A 34 7.26 0.97 9.96
CA LYS A 34 7.69 2.35 9.75
C LYS A 34 7.22 2.82 8.37
N THR A 35 6.56 3.96 8.31
CA THR A 35 6.22 4.67 7.07
C THR A 35 7.11 5.90 6.91
N SER A 36 7.62 6.12 5.71
CA SER A 36 8.44 7.29 5.35
C SER A 36 8.22 7.66 3.89
N GLY A 37 8.46 8.92 3.53
CA GLY A 37 8.36 9.37 2.15
C GLY A 37 8.20 10.88 2.05
N SER A 38 7.89 11.33 0.85
CA SER A 38 7.67 12.74 0.54
C SER A 38 6.41 12.93 -0.28
N VAL A 39 5.81 14.11 -0.15
CA VAL A 39 4.70 14.57 -0.98
C VAL A 39 5.09 15.85 -1.70
N SER A 40 4.60 16.02 -2.91
CA SER A 40 4.57 17.30 -3.61
C SER A 40 3.27 18.02 -3.29
N VAL A 41 3.38 19.31 -3.02
CA VAL A 41 2.27 20.19 -2.73
C VAL A 41 2.26 21.24 -3.82
N GLN A 42 1.21 21.21 -4.64
CA GLN A 42 1.02 22.11 -5.75
C GLN A 42 -0.02 23.17 -5.37
N THR A 43 0.37 24.43 -5.52
CA THR A 43 -0.49 25.61 -5.43
C THR A 43 -0.73 26.19 -6.83
N ALA A 44 -1.49 27.27 -6.93
CA ALA A 44 -1.68 27.97 -8.21
C ALA A 44 -0.38 28.53 -8.80
N THR A 45 0.63 28.81 -7.97
CA THR A 45 1.84 29.54 -8.37
C THR A 45 3.13 28.75 -8.24
N ASP A 46 3.15 27.69 -7.43
CA ASP A 46 4.37 26.93 -7.13
C ASP A 46 4.07 25.46 -6.78
N THR A 47 5.06 24.60 -7.00
CA THR A 47 5.08 23.19 -6.59
C THR A 47 6.28 22.94 -5.69
N THR A 48 6.03 22.56 -4.45
CA THR A 48 7.07 22.31 -3.44
C THR A 48 7.03 20.88 -2.95
N THR A 49 8.19 20.27 -2.72
CA THR A 49 8.28 18.90 -2.18
C THR A 49 8.59 18.95 -0.68
N HIS A 50 7.81 18.21 0.10
CA HIS A 50 7.88 18.16 1.55
C HIS A 50 8.12 16.73 2.02
N GLN A 51 9.07 16.56 2.93
CA GLN A 51 9.28 15.27 3.61
C GLN A 51 8.19 15.08 4.67
N LEU A 52 7.57 13.90 4.65
CA LEU A 52 6.64 13.49 5.69
C LEU A 52 7.40 13.15 6.97
N ASN A 53 6.76 13.40 8.11
CA ASN A 53 7.24 12.83 9.37
C ASN A 53 7.19 11.31 9.29
N GLU A 54 8.21 10.66 9.84
CA GLU A 54 8.23 9.22 9.94
C GLU A 54 7.14 8.76 10.91
N THR A 55 6.32 7.82 10.47
CA THR A 55 5.26 7.23 11.28
C THR A 55 5.67 5.83 11.69
N TYR A 56 5.46 5.49 12.96
CA TYR A 56 5.75 4.17 13.51
C TYR A 56 4.49 3.58 14.15
N GLY A 57 4.39 2.25 14.13
CA GLY A 57 3.21 1.59 14.67
C GLY A 57 3.27 0.07 14.70
N GLN A 58 2.13 -0.52 15.04
CA GLN A 58 1.87 -1.96 14.96
C GLN A 58 0.89 -2.24 13.83
N MET A 59 1.19 -3.24 13.01
CA MET A 59 0.34 -3.71 11.92
C MET A 59 -0.10 -5.13 12.22
N ASN A 60 -1.39 -5.42 12.07
CA ASN A 60 -1.95 -6.75 12.15
C ASN A 60 -2.57 -7.11 10.80
N ILE A 61 -2.23 -8.29 10.29
CA ILE A 61 -2.80 -8.84 9.06
C ILE A 61 -3.69 -10.01 9.42
N ILE A 62 -4.95 -9.93 9.01
CA ILE A 62 -5.97 -10.92 9.30
C ILE A 62 -6.44 -11.52 7.97
N ASN A 63 -6.43 -12.85 7.86
CA ASN A 63 -7.05 -13.52 6.72
C ASN A 63 -8.57 -13.47 6.89
N LEU A 64 -9.28 -12.96 5.88
CA LEU A 64 -10.74 -12.88 5.91
C LEU A 64 -11.42 -14.17 5.47
N HIS A 65 -10.65 -15.17 5.01
CA HIS A 65 -11.10 -16.49 4.58
C HIS A 65 -12.19 -16.48 3.48
N SER A 66 -12.49 -15.31 2.92
CA SER A 66 -13.33 -15.09 1.74
C SER A 66 -12.59 -14.22 0.72
N ASP A 67 -12.76 -14.53 -0.55
CA ASP A 67 -12.42 -13.67 -1.70
C ASP A 67 -10.93 -13.29 -1.87
N ASP A 68 -10.00 -14.19 -1.52
CA ASP A 68 -8.55 -13.93 -1.60
C ASP A 68 -8.16 -12.59 -0.97
N SER A 69 -8.81 -12.24 0.14
CA SER A 69 -8.71 -10.94 0.77
C SER A 69 -8.15 -11.03 2.18
N ILE A 70 -7.39 -10.00 2.56
CA ILE A 70 -6.87 -9.80 3.90
C ILE A 70 -7.40 -8.49 4.45
N MET A 71 -7.42 -8.37 5.77
CA MET A 71 -7.58 -7.09 6.45
C MET A 71 -6.21 -6.67 6.99
N ILE A 72 -5.77 -5.46 6.64
CA ILE A 72 -4.62 -4.82 7.26
C ILE A 72 -5.15 -3.81 8.29
N VAL A 73 -4.74 -3.96 9.54
CA VAL A 73 -5.02 -3.02 10.63
C VAL A 73 -3.71 -2.38 11.06
N MET A 74 -3.57 -1.07 10.88
CA MET A 74 -2.40 -0.28 11.28
C MET A 74 -2.75 0.61 12.47
N ASN A 75 -2.05 0.42 13.57
CA ASN A 75 -2.14 1.24 14.77
C ASN A 75 -0.86 2.08 14.89
N GLU A 76 -0.96 3.37 14.59
CA GLU A 76 0.13 4.31 14.82
C GLU A 76 0.36 4.52 16.32
N TRP A 77 1.60 4.72 16.74
CA TRP A 77 1.91 5.04 18.15
C TRP A 77 1.24 6.33 18.64
N GLU A 78 0.88 7.22 17.72
CA GLU A 78 0.11 8.43 18.01
C GLU A 78 -1.40 8.17 18.22
N GLY A 79 -1.83 6.90 18.23
CA GLY A 79 -3.20 6.48 18.55
C GLY A 79 -4.18 6.51 17.38
N LYS A 80 -3.71 6.70 16.15
CA LYS A 80 -4.54 6.58 14.94
C LYS A 80 -4.61 5.14 14.49
N VAL A 81 -5.79 4.71 14.05
CA VAL A 81 -6.05 3.36 13.58
C VAL A 81 -6.60 3.40 12.16
N TYR A 82 -6.00 2.62 11.27
CA TYR A 82 -6.45 2.45 9.89
C TYR A 82 -6.73 0.98 9.62
N THR A 83 -7.90 0.70 9.06
CA THR A 83 -8.34 -0.66 8.77
C THR A 83 -8.75 -0.72 7.32
N VAL A 84 -8.07 -1.58 6.54
CA VAL A 84 -8.24 -1.64 5.09
C VAL A 84 -8.37 -3.10 4.64
N LYS A 85 -9.45 -3.39 3.89
CA LYS A 85 -9.61 -4.66 3.19
C LYS A 85 -8.76 -4.62 1.93
N CYS A 86 -7.79 -5.51 1.83
CA CYS A 86 -6.89 -5.63 0.69
C CYS A 86 -7.23 -6.88 -0.12
N ILE A 87 -6.97 -6.82 -1.42
CA ILE A 87 -7.29 -7.88 -2.38
C ILE A 87 -5.98 -8.50 -2.87
N ALA A 88 -5.87 -9.82 -2.89
CA ALA A 88 -4.69 -10.48 -3.43
C ALA A 88 -4.45 -10.09 -4.89
N HIS A 89 -3.18 -9.95 -5.23
CA HIS A 89 -2.69 -9.68 -6.58
C HIS A 89 -1.42 -10.51 -6.79
N GLU A 90 -1.00 -10.67 -8.04
CA GLU A 90 0.25 -11.36 -8.37
C GLU A 90 1.42 -10.81 -7.50
N GLY A 91 1.99 -11.68 -6.65
CA GLY A 91 3.12 -11.35 -5.77
C GLY A 91 2.79 -10.52 -4.52
N GLY A 92 1.52 -10.24 -4.21
CA GLY A 92 1.19 -9.39 -3.06
C GLY A 92 -0.29 -9.06 -2.90
N TYR A 93 -0.58 -7.84 -2.44
CA TYR A 93 -1.94 -7.34 -2.23
C TYR A 93 -2.09 -5.91 -2.77
N VAL A 94 -3.23 -5.62 -3.36
CA VAL A 94 -3.66 -4.25 -3.65
C VAL A 94 -4.37 -3.68 -2.43
N ILE A 95 -3.99 -2.47 -2.06
CA ILE A 95 -4.58 -1.68 -0.99
C ILE A 95 -5.48 -0.62 -1.64
N PRO A 96 -6.81 -0.78 -1.54
CA PRO A 96 -7.74 0.22 -2.01
C PRO A 96 -7.56 1.56 -1.31
N GLN A 97 -8.15 2.59 -1.90
CA GLN A 97 -8.09 3.93 -1.33
C GLN A 97 -8.71 3.97 0.08
N TYR A 98 -8.01 4.58 1.03
CA TYR A 98 -8.45 4.84 2.39
C TYR A 98 -8.04 6.24 2.83
N VAL A 99 -8.71 6.80 3.85
CA VAL A 99 -8.37 8.13 4.37
C VAL A 99 -7.25 7.99 5.40
N LYS A 100 -6.20 8.79 5.24
CA LYS A 100 -5.04 8.87 6.13
C LYS A 100 -4.83 10.30 6.59
N HIS A 101 -4.52 10.48 7.88
CA HIS A 101 -4.14 11.79 8.40
C HIS A 101 -2.62 11.91 8.32
N VAL A 102 -2.12 12.91 7.61
CA VAL A 102 -0.67 13.15 7.45
C VAL A 102 -0.29 14.52 7.96
N GLN A 103 0.90 14.60 8.56
CA GLN A 103 1.53 15.87 8.90
C GLN A 103 2.59 16.20 7.84
N ILE A 104 2.40 17.34 7.17
CA ILE A 104 3.30 17.83 6.13
C ILE A 104 4.15 18.96 6.73
N ASN A 105 5.45 18.74 6.85
CA ASN A 105 6.38 19.74 7.36
C ASN A 105 6.46 20.93 6.41
N GLY A 106 6.59 22.16 6.93
CA GLY A 106 6.89 23.34 6.11
C GLY A 106 5.70 24.13 5.57
N LEU A 107 4.46 23.67 5.71
CA LEU A 107 3.27 24.42 5.24
C LEU A 107 2.71 25.46 6.24
N SER A 108 3.27 25.60 7.46
CA SER A 108 2.88 26.51 8.57
C SER A 108 1.40 26.40 9.03
N SER A 109 0.99 26.59 10.29
CA SER A 109 1.62 26.77 11.61
C SER A 109 0.84 25.91 12.62
N ILE A 110 1.51 25.18 13.50
CA ILE A 110 0.92 24.37 14.60
C ILE A 110 0.12 23.15 14.13
N ASN A 111 0.77 21.98 14.02
CA ASN A 111 0.14 20.65 14.12
C ASN A 111 -1.06 20.32 13.19
N ASN A 112 -1.28 21.04 12.10
CA ASN A 112 -2.34 20.70 11.17
C ASN A 112 -2.05 19.34 10.52
N LYS A 113 -2.89 18.36 10.86
CA LYS A 113 -2.95 17.06 10.18
C LYS A 113 -3.95 17.19 9.06
N TYR A 114 -3.53 16.81 7.86
CA TYR A 114 -4.36 16.88 6.66
C TYR A 114 -4.90 15.50 6.31
N ASP A 115 -6.17 15.45 5.90
CA ASP A 115 -6.75 14.26 5.33
C ASP A 115 -6.25 14.10 3.88
N VAL A 116 -5.60 12.96 3.62
CA VAL A 116 -5.23 12.53 2.29
C VAL A 116 -5.82 11.16 2.02
N TYR A 117 -6.01 10.85 0.75
CA TYR A 117 -6.37 9.54 0.26
C TYR A 117 -5.11 8.73 -0.01
N ALA A 118 -4.90 7.68 0.76
CA ALA A 118 -3.81 6.74 0.59
C ALA A 118 -4.31 5.50 -0.16
N SER A 119 -3.51 4.98 -1.08
CA SER A 119 -3.75 3.70 -1.77
C SER A 119 -2.39 3.07 -2.08
N GLY A 120 -2.32 1.80 -2.46
CA GLY A 120 -1.02 1.22 -2.73
C GLY A 120 -0.99 -0.26 -3.06
N THR A 121 0.21 -0.81 -3.04
CA THR A 121 0.46 -2.25 -3.20
C THR A 121 1.38 -2.73 -2.09
N ALA A 122 1.10 -3.91 -1.54
CA ALA A 122 1.92 -4.59 -0.56
C ALA A 122 2.61 -5.79 -1.21
N THR A 123 3.92 -5.89 -1.07
CA THR A 123 4.72 -7.03 -1.53
C THR A 123 5.37 -7.70 -0.33
N ILE A 124 5.37 -9.03 -0.36
CA ILE A 124 5.94 -9.87 0.70
C ILE A 124 7.35 -10.29 0.34
N TYR A 125 8.27 -10.11 1.28
CA TYR A 125 9.67 -10.55 1.19
C TYR A 125 10.01 -11.48 2.36
N ASP A 126 10.72 -12.57 2.06
CA ASP A 126 11.31 -13.50 3.03
C ASP A 126 10.38 -13.98 4.16
N LYS A 127 9.06 -14.02 3.88
CA LYS A 127 7.96 -14.41 4.80
C LYS A 127 7.81 -13.58 6.09
N ASN A 128 8.68 -12.61 6.32
CA ASN A 128 8.69 -11.83 7.57
C ASN A 128 8.65 -10.32 7.32
N THR A 129 8.90 -9.89 6.09
CA THR A 129 8.95 -8.46 5.74
C THR A 129 7.86 -8.16 4.73
N ILE A 130 7.14 -7.06 4.96
CA ILE A 130 6.14 -6.54 4.04
C ILE A 130 6.55 -5.14 3.67
N VAL A 131 6.57 -4.87 2.36
CA VAL A 131 6.85 -3.56 1.82
C VAL A 131 5.59 -3.06 1.14
N ILE A 132 5.06 -1.95 1.64
CA ILE A 132 3.90 -1.29 1.06
C ILE A 132 4.38 -0.02 0.36
N GLN A 133 4.13 0.04 -0.95
CA GLN A 133 4.31 1.25 -1.75
C GLN A 133 2.98 1.98 -1.81
N GLU A 134 2.92 3.17 -1.22
CA GLU A 134 1.70 3.96 -1.14
C GLU A 134 1.77 5.18 -2.07
N THR A 135 0.61 5.52 -2.63
CA THR A 135 0.31 6.78 -3.30
C THR A 135 -0.64 7.58 -2.43
N TYR A 136 -0.29 8.82 -2.12
CA TYR A 136 -1.13 9.79 -1.41
C TYR A 136 -1.64 10.84 -2.38
N THR A 137 -2.94 11.10 -2.37
CA THR A 137 -3.55 12.20 -3.12
C THR A 137 -4.50 12.97 -2.22
N GLY A 138 -4.67 14.26 -2.43
CA GLY A 138 -5.59 15.03 -1.62
C GLY A 138 -5.67 16.49 -2.03
N ILE A 139 -6.65 17.16 -1.46
CA ILE A 139 -6.80 18.61 -1.55
C ILE A 139 -6.75 19.13 -0.12
N ILE A 140 -5.82 20.05 0.15
CA ILE A 140 -5.69 20.71 1.44
C ILE A 140 -6.07 22.18 1.30
N HIS A 141 -6.64 22.71 2.36
CA HIS A 141 -6.94 24.14 2.51
C HIS A 141 -6.05 24.69 3.62
N PRO A 142 -4.83 25.14 3.31
CA PRO A 142 -3.98 25.78 4.30
C PRO A 142 -4.64 27.09 4.75
N ASP A 143 -4.55 27.40 6.05
CA ASP A 143 -5.27 28.52 6.68
C ASP A 143 -5.00 29.90 6.04
N PHE A 144 -3.96 30.01 5.20
CA PHE A 144 -3.49 31.27 4.60
C PHE A 144 -3.13 31.17 3.10
N SER A 145 -3.54 30.12 2.38
CA SER A 145 -3.26 30.00 0.95
C SER A 145 -4.46 29.51 0.14
N ASP A 146 -4.34 29.65 -1.18
CA ASP A 146 -5.21 28.96 -2.11
C ASP A 146 -5.18 27.44 -1.86
N THR A 147 -6.26 26.78 -2.25
CA THR A 147 -6.39 25.32 -2.30
C THR A 147 -5.12 24.71 -2.88
N ALA A 148 -4.53 23.76 -2.16
CA ALA A 148 -3.33 23.06 -2.62
C ALA A 148 -3.63 21.58 -2.87
N ILE A 149 -3.07 21.04 -3.94
CA ILE A 149 -3.16 19.62 -4.30
C ILE A 149 -1.94 18.92 -3.72
N VAL A 150 -2.17 17.81 -3.02
CA VAL A 150 -1.13 16.95 -2.46
C VAL A 150 -1.04 15.71 -3.34
N GLU A 151 0.17 15.39 -3.79
CA GLU A 151 0.47 14.16 -4.51
C GLU A 151 1.79 13.58 -4.00
N GLY A 152 1.79 12.31 -3.60
CA GLY A 152 3.00 11.57 -3.27
C GLY A 152 2.92 10.17 -3.82
N ASN A 153 3.95 9.74 -4.54
CA ASN A 153 4.04 8.41 -5.15
C ASN A 153 5.28 7.63 -4.65
N ASN A 154 6.00 8.20 -3.67
CA ASN A 154 7.19 7.62 -3.07
C ASN A 154 7.01 7.53 -1.55
N ILE A 155 5.87 6.99 -1.11
CA ILE A 155 5.66 6.66 0.30
C ILE A 155 5.85 5.17 0.49
N LEU A 156 6.74 4.81 1.42
CA LEU A 156 7.13 3.44 1.69
C LEU A 156 6.80 3.10 3.14
N THR A 157 6.03 2.04 3.34
CA THR A 157 5.87 1.40 4.64
C THR A 157 6.61 0.07 4.64
N ILE A 158 7.55 -0.10 5.57
CA ILE A 158 8.23 -1.37 5.81
C ILE A 158 7.72 -1.94 7.12
N ALA A 159 7.15 -3.13 7.07
CA ALA A 159 6.67 -3.87 8.23
C ALA A 159 7.48 -5.15 8.43
N GLN A 160 7.89 -5.41 9.67
CA GLN A 160 8.65 -6.58 10.06
C GLN A 160 7.87 -7.37 11.10
N ARG A 161 7.78 -8.69 10.90
CA ARG A 161 7.07 -9.59 11.80
C ARG A 161 7.70 -9.59 13.19
N ASN A 162 6.85 -9.54 14.21
CA ASN A 162 7.25 -9.66 15.62
C ASN A 162 7.61 -11.10 15.99
#